data_AF-A0A839NFB7-F1
#
_entry.id   AF-A0A839NFB7-F1
#
_cell.length_a   1.000
_cell.length_b   1.000
_cell.length_c   1.000
_cell.angle_alpha   90.00
_cell.angle_beta   90.00
_cell.angle_gamma   90.00
#
_symmetry.space_group_name_H-M   'P 1'
#
loop_
_entity.id
_entity.type
_entity.pdbx_description
1 polymer ?
#
loop_
_entity_poly.entity_id
_entity_poly.type
_entity_poly.pdbx_seq_one_letter_code
_entity_poly.pdbx_strand_id
1 'polypeptide(L)'
;MEVKFKIETLGYIVAEFLSDTKRLKIGHSSNYGDKFQELLNKFFFIYEIVKENDSIYFPYSTDVLWQDDFVNYKWNISMHSLDYCINIKIYELSPSNSEYKEELLNINIKTEELFDCIYLSLEEALTDFGLVGYKKKWEAGNFPIYEYIMLKAARKEVDLLNVRCKEEAEWRQKVDLSDELGILNMR
;
A
#
# COMPACT_ATOMS: atom_id res chain seq x y z
N MET A 1 14.58 -2.54 7.79
CA MET A 1 13.55 -3.55 7.50
C MET A 1 13.06 -3.28 6.08
N GLU A 2 12.71 -4.29 5.30
CA GLU A 2 12.18 -4.09 3.94
C GLU A 2 10.80 -4.74 3.81
N VAL A 3 9.87 -4.02 3.16
CA VAL A 3 8.55 -4.52 2.76
C VAL A 3 8.40 -4.36 1.26
N LYS A 4 8.16 -5.44 0.53
CA LYS A 4 8.13 -5.39 -0.94
C LYS A 4 6.95 -6.16 -1.52
N PHE A 5 6.23 -5.53 -2.43
CA PHE A 5 5.13 -6.10 -3.20
C PHE A 5 5.60 -6.51 -4.59
N LYS A 6 5.37 -7.76 -4.98
CA LYS A 6 5.82 -8.31 -6.26
C LYS A 6 4.73 -9.14 -6.91
N ILE A 7 4.56 -9.00 -8.23
CA ILE A 7 3.81 -9.97 -9.01
C ILE A 7 4.75 -11.14 -9.30
N GLU A 8 4.50 -12.28 -8.68
CA GLU A 8 5.34 -13.47 -8.85
C GLU A 8 4.93 -14.29 -10.08
N THR A 9 3.63 -14.42 -10.31
CA THR A 9 3.07 -15.09 -11.47
C THR A 9 1.76 -14.41 -11.89
N LEU A 10 1.19 -14.83 -13.01
CA LEU A 10 -0.08 -14.31 -13.51
C LEU A 10 -1.16 -14.47 -12.42
N GLY A 11 -1.81 -13.36 -12.06
CA GLY A 11 -2.87 -13.35 -11.05
C GLY A 11 -2.38 -13.59 -9.63
N TYR A 12 -1.07 -13.48 -9.35
CA TYR A 12 -0.54 -13.70 -8.00
C TYR A 12 0.43 -12.61 -7.57
N ILE A 13 0.07 -11.89 -6.52
CA ILE A 13 0.90 -10.87 -5.89
C ILE A 13 1.38 -11.36 -4.52
N VAL A 14 2.57 -10.91 -4.15
CA VAL A 14 3.23 -11.31 -2.91
C VAL A 14 3.71 -10.08 -2.16
N ALA A 15 3.49 -10.07 -0.85
CA ALA A 15 4.19 -9.20 0.09
C ALA A 15 5.37 -9.94 0.74
N GLU A 16 6.58 -9.45 0.54
CA GLU A 16 7.81 -9.93 1.16
C GLU A 16 8.26 -8.99 2.27
N PHE A 17 8.55 -9.56 3.43
CA PHE A 17 9.12 -8.87 4.59
C PHE A 17 10.51 -9.41 4.82
N LEU A 18 11.51 -8.55 4.77
CA LEU A 18 12.89 -8.89 5.11
C LEU A 18 13.33 -8.09 6.34
N SER A 19 13.65 -8.81 7.41
CA SER A 19 14.42 -8.33 8.55
C SER A 19 15.78 -9.03 8.59
N ASP A 20 16.66 -8.56 9.47
CA ASP A 20 17.96 -9.21 9.72
C ASP A 20 17.84 -10.67 10.18
N THR A 21 16.68 -11.05 10.71
CA THR A 21 16.45 -12.35 11.36
C THR A 21 15.38 -13.20 10.69
N LYS A 22 14.54 -12.62 9.84
CA LYS A 22 13.37 -13.30 9.27
C LYS A 22 13.08 -12.79 7.86
N ARG A 23 12.83 -13.74 6.96
CA ARG A 23 12.17 -13.49 5.67
C ARG A 23 10.79 -14.12 5.71
N LEU A 24 9.75 -13.31 5.55
CA LEU A 24 8.37 -13.76 5.43
C LEU A 24 7.84 -13.41 4.04
N LYS A 25 7.11 -14.34 3.43
CA LYS A 25 6.54 -14.17 2.10
C LYS A 25 5.08 -14.58 2.14
N ILE A 26 4.19 -13.64 1.84
CA ILE A 26 2.74 -13.82 1.89
C ILE A 26 2.20 -13.59 0.49
N GLY A 27 1.56 -14.60 -0.09
CA GLY A 27 0.98 -14.51 -1.41
C GLY A 27 -0.54 -14.36 -1.40
N HIS A 28 -1.07 -13.80 -2.48
CA HIS A 28 -2.50 -13.56 -2.67
C HIS A 28 -2.90 -13.70 -4.14
N SER A 29 -3.98 -14.44 -4.37
CA SER A 29 -4.56 -14.72 -5.69
C SER A 29 -5.54 -13.64 -6.13
N SER A 30 -5.57 -13.34 -7.44
CA SER A 30 -6.52 -12.41 -8.05
C SER A 30 -7.98 -12.84 -7.90
N ASN A 31 -8.24 -14.12 -7.65
CA ASN A 31 -9.58 -14.69 -7.51
C ASN A 31 -10.41 -14.07 -6.35
N TYR A 32 -9.74 -13.46 -5.36
CA TYR A 32 -10.38 -12.88 -4.17
C TYR A 32 -10.41 -11.34 -4.19
N GLY A 33 -10.23 -10.75 -5.37
CA GLY A 33 -10.25 -9.31 -5.60
C GLY A 33 -8.92 -8.62 -5.32
N ASP A 34 -8.91 -7.29 -5.41
CA ASP A 34 -7.68 -6.51 -5.26
C ASP A 34 -7.38 -6.18 -3.78
N LYS A 35 -6.99 -7.20 -3.03
CA LYS A 35 -6.57 -7.04 -1.63
C LYS A 35 -5.27 -6.27 -1.47
N PHE A 36 -4.49 -6.16 -2.55
CA PHE A 36 -3.32 -5.29 -2.57
C PHE A 36 -3.74 -3.82 -2.58
N GLN A 37 -4.67 -3.42 -3.45
CA GLN A 37 -5.23 -2.05 -3.43
C GLN A 37 -5.94 -1.76 -2.10
N GLU A 38 -6.69 -2.70 -1.53
CA GLU A 38 -7.32 -2.51 -0.22
C GLU A 38 -6.28 -2.22 0.87
N LEU A 39 -5.16 -2.96 0.87
CA LEU A 39 -4.05 -2.75 1.79
C LEU A 39 -3.38 -1.39 1.59
N LEU A 40 -3.11 -1.01 0.33
CA LEU A 40 -2.54 0.31 0.02
C LEU A 40 -3.45 1.44 0.47
N ASN A 41 -4.77 1.34 0.25
CA ASN A 41 -5.72 2.35 0.73
C ASN A 41 -5.62 2.56 2.25
N LYS A 42 -5.39 1.49 3.03
CA LYS A 42 -5.20 1.61 4.49
C LYS A 42 -3.90 2.30 4.85
N PHE A 43 -2.80 1.97 4.17
CA PHE A 43 -1.54 2.66 4.38
C PHE A 43 -1.65 4.14 3.98
N PHE A 44 -2.24 4.45 2.83
CA PHE A 44 -2.33 5.83 2.36
C PHE A 44 -3.26 6.70 3.19
N PHE A 45 -4.31 6.13 3.78
CA PHE A 45 -5.07 6.84 4.79
C PHE A 45 -4.20 7.29 5.98
N ILE A 46 -3.31 6.41 6.47
CA ILE A 46 -2.34 6.76 7.52
C ILE A 46 -1.35 7.82 7.00
N TYR A 47 -0.86 7.67 5.77
CA TYR A 47 0.03 8.63 5.13
C TYR A 47 -0.55 10.05 5.16
N GLU A 48 -1.81 10.19 4.73
CA GLU A 48 -2.51 11.47 4.68
C GLU A 48 -2.70 12.07 6.07
N ILE A 49 -3.18 11.28 7.05
CA ILE A 49 -3.33 11.74 8.43
C ILE A 49 -2.01 12.26 9.01
N VAL A 50 -0.92 11.52 8.80
CA VAL A 50 0.41 11.91 9.28
C VAL A 50 0.89 13.18 8.57
N LYS A 51 0.69 13.28 7.26
CA LYS A 51 1.06 14.46 6.47
C LYS A 51 0.30 15.71 6.92
N GLU A 52 -0.98 15.58 7.24
CA GLU A 52 -1.84 16.67 7.70
C GLU A 52 -1.67 17.00 9.20
N ASN A 53 -0.90 16.18 9.94
CA ASN A 53 -0.77 16.24 11.40
C ASN A 53 -2.13 16.18 12.13
N ASP A 54 -3.09 15.40 11.61
CA ASP A 54 -4.41 15.30 12.21
C ASP A 54 -4.42 14.29 13.37
N SER A 55 -4.29 14.81 14.60
CA SER A 55 -4.27 13.98 15.80
C SER A 55 -5.62 13.32 16.15
N ILE A 56 -6.74 13.72 15.53
CA ILE A 56 -8.10 13.27 15.89
C ILE A 56 -8.30 11.78 15.62
N TYR A 57 -7.57 11.23 14.65
CA TYR A 57 -7.69 9.84 14.23
C TYR A 57 -6.94 8.85 15.13
N PHE A 58 -6.20 9.33 16.15
CA PHE A 58 -5.41 8.46 17.02
C PHE A 58 -6.11 8.12 18.35
N PRO A 59 -6.01 6.87 18.84
CA PRO A 59 -5.32 5.74 18.21
C PRO A 59 -6.06 5.18 16.99
N TYR A 60 -5.33 4.89 15.92
CA TYR A 60 -5.86 4.31 14.69
C TYR A 60 -5.53 2.81 14.62
N SER A 61 -6.49 2.00 14.17
CA SER A 61 -6.29 0.58 13.88
C SER A 61 -7.23 0.13 12.78
N THR A 62 -6.74 -0.70 11.87
CA THR A 62 -7.52 -1.29 10.79
C THR A 62 -7.02 -2.68 10.46
N ASP A 63 -7.89 -3.47 9.84
CA ASP A 63 -7.60 -4.84 9.44
C ASP A 63 -7.79 -4.98 7.93
N VAL A 64 -6.95 -5.80 7.30
CA VAL A 64 -7.11 -6.24 5.91
C VAL A 64 -6.99 -7.76 5.86
N LEU A 65 -7.99 -8.42 5.28
CA LEU A 65 -8.03 -9.86 5.15
C LEU A 65 -7.67 -10.27 3.72
N TRP A 66 -6.55 -10.97 3.58
CA TRP A 66 -6.08 -11.59 2.35
C TRP A 66 -6.55 -13.04 2.37
N GLN A 67 -7.52 -13.35 1.52
CA GLN A 67 -8.09 -14.69 1.44
C GLN A 67 -7.46 -15.46 0.29
N ASP A 68 -7.14 -16.72 0.52
CA ASP A 68 -6.67 -17.66 -0.50
C ASP A 68 -7.31 -19.03 -0.25
N ASP A 69 -7.31 -19.90 -1.26
CA ASP A 69 -7.89 -21.25 -1.19
C ASP A 69 -7.19 -22.13 -0.13
N PHE A 70 -5.95 -21.79 0.24
CA PHE A 70 -5.10 -22.61 1.11
C PHE A 70 -4.89 -22.00 2.50
N VAL A 71 -4.60 -20.70 2.56
CA VAL A 71 -4.21 -20.01 3.79
C VAL A 71 -4.74 -18.58 3.74
N ASN A 72 -5.36 -18.13 4.82
CA ASN A 72 -5.83 -16.76 4.94
C ASN A 72 -4.85 -15.95 5.80
N TYR A 73 -4.64 -14.69 5.45
CA TYR A 73 -3.77 -13.80 6.21
C TYR A 73 -4.55 -12.58 6.68
N LYS A 74 -4.50 -12.32 8.00
CA LYS A 74 -5.05 -11.10 8.59
C LYS A 74 -3.93 -10.13 8.89
N TRP A 75 -3.95 -9.01 8.20
CA TRP A 75 -3.13 -7.85 8.46
C TRP A 75 -3.83 -6.99 9.49
N ASN A 76 -3.14 -6.63 10.57
CA ASN A 76 -3.56 -5.61 11.52
C ASN A 76 -2.54 -4.47 11.45
N ILE A 77 -3.01 -3.29 11.07
CA ILE A 77 -2.20 -2.08 10.95
C ILE A 77 -2.69 -1.12 12.00
N SER A 78 -1.79 -0.67 12.88
CA SER A 78 -2.15 0.25 13.95
C SER A 78 -1.09 1.30 14.18
N MET A 79 -1.53 2.45 14.70
CA MET A 79 -0.69 3.58 15.04
C MET A 79 -1.29 4.27 16.25
N HIS A 80 -0.49 4.47 17.29
CA HIS A 80 -1.00 4.95 18.59
C HIS A 80 -1.13 6.48 18.67
N SER A 81 -0.33 7.19 17.88
CA SER A 81 -0.06 8.62 17.98
C SER A 81 0.67 9.06 16.71
N LEU A 82 0.93 10.35 16.54
CA LEU A 82 1.74 10.91 15.45
C LEU A 82 3.23 10.56 15.54
N ASP A 83 3.63 9.59 16.37
CA ASP A 83 5.03 9.23 16.68
C ASP A 83 5.78 8.54 15.53
N TYR A 84 5.30 8.71 14.29
CA TYR A 84 5.90 8.27 13.04
C TYR A 84 6.26 6.78 12.98
N CYS A 85 5.60 5.93 13.78
CA CYS A 85 5.79 4.49 13.77
C CYS A 85 4.45 3.77 13.56
N ILE A 86 4.41 2.89 12.56
CA ILE A 86 3.26 2.04 12.26
C ILE A 86 3.58 0.64 12.78
N ASN A 87 2.67 0.09 13.59
CA ASN A 87 2.69 -1.31 13.98
C ASN A 87 1.96 -2.15 12.93
N ILE A 88 2.64 -3.15 12.38
CA ILE A 88 2.07 -4.11 11.45
C ILE A 88 2.16 -5.50 12.10
N LYS A 89 1.01 -6.14 12.28
CA LYS A 89 0.91 -7.54 12.67
C LYS A 89 0.28 -8.35 11.57
N ILE A 90 0.81 -9.54 11.31
CA ILE A 90 0.23 -10.46 10.33
C ILE A 90 0.00 -11.79 10.99
N TYR A 91 -1.22 -12.27 10.88
CA TYR A 91 -1.63 -13.56 11.39
C TYR A 91 -1.96 -14.50 10.24
N GLU A 92 -1.50 -15.74 10.35
CA GLU A 92 -2.02 -16.86 9.58
C GLU A 92 -3.33 -17.33 10.19
N LEU A 93 -4.32 -17.58 9.34
CA LEU A 93 -5.63 -18.10 9.70
C LEU A 93 -5.92 -19.33 8.86
N SER A 94 -6.60 -20.31 9.47
CA SER A 94 -7.05 -21.49 8.75
C SER A 94 -8.38 -21.20 8.06
N PRO A 95 -8.57 -21.63 6.79
CA PRO A 95 -9.88 -21.54 6.14
C PRO A 95 -10.92 -22.48 6.76
N SER A 96 -10.49 -23.54 7.45
CA SER A 96 -11.37 -24.59 7.99
C SER A 96 -11.44 -24.64 9.52
N ASN A 97 -10.52 -23.99 10.23
CA ASN A 97 -10.52 -23.92 11.70
C ASN A 97 -10.52 -22.46 12.18
N SER A 98 -11.68 -21.99 12.66
CA SER A 98 -11.84 -20.63 13.19
C SER A 98 -11.02 -20.31 14.44
N GLU A 99 -10.55 -21.33 15.16
CA GLU A 99 -9.71 -21.16 16.36
C GLU A 99 -8.23 -21.05 16.01
N TYR A 100 -7.81 -21.54 14.84
CA TYR A 100 -6.41 -21.47 14.43
C TYR A 100 -6.03 -20.03 14.09
N LYS A 101 -5.00 -19.54 14.79
CA LYS A 101 -4.41 -18.23 14.57
C LYS A 101 -2.94 -18.25 15.00
N GLU A 102 -2.03 -18.07 14.05
CA GLU A 102 -0.59 -17.98 14.29
C GLU A 102 -0.09 -16.56 13.99
N GLU A 103 0.67 -15.94 14.89
CA GLU A 103 1.33 -14.66 14.61
C GLU A 103 2.59 -14.89 13.77
N LEU A 104 2.54 -14.50 12.49
CA LEU A 104 3.68 -14.61 11.58
C LEU A 104 4.62 -13.41 11.70
N LEU A 105 4.07 -12.24 12.01
CA LEU A 105 4.82 -10.99 12.06
C LEU A 105 4.19 -10.04 13.08
N ASN A 106 5.03 -9.31 13.81
CA ASN A 106 4.63 -8.18 14.63
C ASN A 106 5.82 -7.23 14.74
N ILE A 107 5.72 -6.10 14.05
CA ILE A 107 6.82 -5.15 13.88
C ILE A 107 6.34 -3.72 13.99
N ASN A 108 7.22 -2.86 14.49
CA ASN A 108 7.07 -1.41 14.38
C ASN A 108 8.03 -0.93 13.30
N ILE A 109 7.51 -0.23 12.29
CA ILE A 109 8.30 0.35 11.21
C ILE A 109 8.09 1.85 11.21
N LYS A 110 9.13 2.62 10.93
CA LYS A 110 8.98 4.06 10.73
C LYS A 110 8.08 4.33 9.53
N THR A 111 7.16 5.27 9.66
CA THR A 111 6.21 5.65 8.61
C THR A 111 6.94 5.94 7.29
N GLU A 112 8.00 6.75 7.34
CA GLU A 112 8.84 7.07 6.17
C GLU A 112 9.46 5.82 5.53
N GLU A 113 10.05 4.93 6.34
CA GLU A 113 10.68 3.69 5.87
C GLU A 113 9.66 2.78 5.16
N LEU A 114 8.44 2.66 5.69
CA LEU A 114 7.37 1.88 5.08
C LEU A 114 6.99 2.45 3.71
N PHE A 115 6.70 3.76 3.63
CA PHE A 115 6.29 4.39 2.37
C PHE A 115 7.42 4.43 1.34
N ASP A 116 8.67 4.52 1.80
CA ASP A 116 9.83 4.40 0.94
C ASP A 116 9.92 3.00 0.31
N CYS A 117 9.69 1.96 1.10
CA CYS A 117 9.65 0.59 0.61
C CYS A 117 8.49 0.39 -0.39
N ILE A 118 7.30 0.91 -0.07
CA ILE A 118 6.13 0.88 -0.97
C ILE A 118 6.45 1.56 -2.29
N TYR A 119 7.00 2.79 -2.26
CA TYR A 119 7.37 3.51 -3.48
C TYR A 119 8.34 2.70 -4.34
N LEU A 120 9.43 2.19 -3.75
CA LEU A 120 10.44 1.43 -4.49
C LEU A 120 9.83 0.18 -5.12
N SER A 121 8.92 -0.47 -4.40
CA SER A 121 8.18 -1.62 -4.88
C SER A 121 7.27 -1.28 -6.07
N LEU A 122 6.59 -0.14 -6.04
CA LEU A 122 5.73 0.32 -7.14
C LEU A 122 6.54 0.78 -8.35
N GLU A 123 7.66 1.49 -8.13
CA GLU A 123 8.60 1.92 -9.17
C GLU A 123 9.18 0.71 -9.92
N GLU A 124 9.58 -0.34 -9.21
CA GLU A 124 10.07 -1.58 -9.81
C GLU A 124 8.98 -2.27 -10.63
N ALA A 125 7.78 -2.43 -10.07
CA ALA A 125 6.66 -3.04 -10.79
C ALA A 125 6.29 -2.25 -12.06
N LEU A 126 6.32 -0.91 -12.00
CA LEU A 126 6.07 -0.06 -13.16
C LEU A 126 7.19 -0.17 -14.20
N THR A 127 8.45 -0.25 -13.77
CA THR A 127 9.61 -0.42 -14.66
C THR A 127 9.60 -1.78 -15.35
N ASP A 128 9.28 -2.84 -14.61
CA ASP A 128 9.34 -4.22 -15.11
C ASP A 128 8.18 -4.53 -16.07
N PHE A 129 6.98 -4.03 -15.78
CA PHE A 129 5.78 -4.40 -16.53
C PHE A 129 5.16 -3.26 -17.34
N GLY A 130 5.37 -2.01 -16.95
CA GLY A 130 4.56 -0.87 -17.40
C GLY A 130 3.08 -1.01 -17.01
N LEU A 131 2.27 0.03 -17.24
CA LEU A 131 0.85 0.02 -16.87
C LEU A 131 0.05 -1.08 -17.60
N VAL A 132 0.30 -1.25 -18.90
CA VAL A 132 -0.40 -2.25 -19.72
C VAL A 132 0.05 -3.67 -19.36
N GLY A 133 1.35 -3.89 -19.15
CA GLY A 133 1.85 -5.20 -18.76
C GLY A 133 1.40 -5.57 -17.34
N TYR A 134 1.36 -4.60 -16.43
CA TYR A 134 0.82 -4.78 -15.08
C TYR A 134 -0.61 -5.30 -15.16
N LYS A 135 -1.51 -4.63 -15.90
CA LYS A 135 -2.91 -5.08 -16.02
C LYS A 135 -3.05 -6.48 -16.65
N LYS A 136 -2.14 -6.84 -17.57
CA LYS A 136 -2.10 -8.19 -18.14
C LYS A 136 -1.59 -9.25 -17.17
N LYS A 137 -0.85 -8.86 -16.12
CA LYS A 137 -0.25 -9.76 -15.12
C LYS A 137 -1.04 -9.82 -13.81
N TRP A 138 -1.69 -8.73 -13.44
CA TRP A 138 -2.57 -8.61 -12.27
C TRP A 138 -3.96 -8.18 -12.74
N GLU A 139 -4.85 -9.15 -12.88
CA GLU A 139 -6.19 -8.91 -13.43
C GLU A 139 -7.16 -8.32 -12.40
N ALA A 140 -6.93 -8.56 -11.11
CA ALA A 140 -7.82 -8.16 -10.02
C ALA A 140 -7.98 -6.65 -9.86
N GLY A 141 -7.01 -5.86 -10.35
CA GLY A 141 -7.14 -4.40 -10.34
C GLY A 141 -6.21 -3.69 -11.30
N ASN A 142 -6.00 -2.40 -11.07
CA ASN A 142 -5.12 -1.57 -11.88
C ASN A 142 -3.83 -1.29 -11.11
N PHE A 143 -2.82 -0.75 -11.80
CA PHE A 143 -1.65 -0.24 -11.09
C PHE A 143 -2.09 0.88 -10.13
N PRO A 144 -1.63 0.90 -8.87
CA PRO A 144 -1.97 1.92 -7.87
C PRO A 144 -1.27 3.25 -8.19
N ILE A 145 -1.76 3.88 -9.26
CA ILE A 145 -1.14 5.04 -9.90
C ILE A 145 -1.21 6.28 -9.00
N TYR A 146 -2.30 6.41 -8.24
CA TYR A 146 -2.50 7.48 -7.27
C TYR A 146 -1.40 7.44 -6.20
N GLU A 147 -1.24 6.28 -5.57
CA GLU A 147 -0.27 6.02 -4.52
C GLU A 147 1.16 6.27 -5.02
N TYR A 148 1.46 5.76 -6.21
CA TYR A 148 2.76 5.93 -6.84
C TYR A 148 3.08 7.41 -7.12
N ILE A 149 2.16 8.16 -7.74
CA ILE A 149 2.35 9.58 -8.06
C ILE A 149 2.54 10.40 -6.78
N MET A 150 1.71 10.16 -5.76
CA MET A 150 1.80 10.85 -4.47
C MET A 150 3.17 10.67 -3.81
N LEU A 151 3.67 9.44 -3.75
CA LEU A 151 4.99 9.16 -3.17
C LEU A 151 6.14 9.72 -4.02
N LYS A 152 6.02 9.63 -5.35
CA LYS A 152 7.04 10.18 -6.26
C LYS A 152 7.12 11.70 -6.16
N ALA A 153 5.98 12.39 -6.11
CA ALA A 153 5.92 13.83 -5.94
C ALA A 153 6.54 14.27 -4.62
N ALA A 154 6.19 13.60 -3.51
CA ALA A 154 6.79 13.87 -2.19
C ALA A 154 8.32 13.72 -2.21
N ARG A 155 8.85 12.67 -2.84
CA ARG A 155 10.31 12.45 -2.97
C ARG A 155 11.01 13.46 -3.87
N LYS A 156 10.31 14.01 -4.86
CA LYS A 156 10.84 15.04 -5.78
C LYS A 156 10.57 16.46 -5.26
N GLU A 157 10.01 16.60 -4.05
CA GLU A 157 9.63 17.88 -3.45
C GLU A 157 8.71 18.73 -4.36
N VAL A 158 7.83 18.05 -5.12
CA VAL A 158 6.86 18.70 -5.99
C VAL A 158 5.51 18.72 -5.29
N ASP A 159 4.96 19.92 -5.16
CA ASP A 159 3.60 20.09 -4.65
C ASP A 159 2.60 19.85 -5.80
N LEU A 160 1.77 18.83 -5.68
CA LEU A 160 0.70 18.56 -6.64
C LEU A 160 -0.38 19.61 -6.44
N LEU A 161 -0.43 20.61 -7.31
CA LEU A 161 -1.32 21.75 -7.15
C LEU A 161 -2.77 21.32 -7.39
N ASN A 162 -3.62 21.55 -6.39
CA ASN A 162 -5.07 21.47 -6.57
C ASN A 162 -5.52 22.59 -7.51
N VAL A 163 -6.12 22.23 -8.64
CA VAL A 163 -6.68 23.18 -9.61
C VAL A 163 -7.87 23.89 -8.96
N ARG A 164 -7.80 25.22 -8.86
CA ARG A 164 -8.93 26.04 -8.39
C ARG A 164 -10.15 25.86 -9.31
N CYS A 165 -11.15 25.11 -8.87
CA CYS A 165 -12.45 24.98 -9.53
C CYS A 165 -13.45 26.04 -9.02
N LYS A 166 -14.35 26.48 -9.90
CA LYS A 166 -15.33 27.55 -9.61
C LYS A 166 -16.54 27.08 -8.79
N GLU A 167 -16.74 25.77 -8.64
CA GLU A 167 -17.87 25.19 -7.91
C GLU A 167 -17.36 24.27 -6.78
N GLU A 168 -17.75 24.56 -5.54
CA GLU A 168 -17.33 23.84 -4.31
C GLU A 168 -17.76 22.38 -4.25
N ALA A 169 -18.78 22.00 -5.03
CA ALA A 169 -19.39 20.67 -5.01
C ALA A 169 -18.82 19.73 -6.06
N GLU A 170 -18.17 20.23 -7.13
CA GLU A 170 -17.74 19.34 -8.20
C GLU A 170 -16.40 18.65 -7.93
N TRP A 171 -15.33 19.32 -7.48
CA TRP A 171 -14.03 18.62 -7.28
C TRP A 171 -13.10 19.33 -6.28
N ARG A 172 -13.16 18.95 -4.99
CA ARG A 172 -12.23 19.48 -3.96
C ARG A 172 -10.81 18.90 -4.03
N GLN A 173 -10.56 17.94 -4.92
CA GLN A 173 -9.29 17.19 -5.03
C GLN A 173 -8.78 17.09 -6.48
N LYS A 174 -9.17 18.00 -7.36
CA LYS A 174 -8.71 17.97 -8.75
C LYS A 174 -7.24 18.38 -8.82
N VAL A 175 -6.37 17.47 -9.26
CA VAL A 175 -4.96 17.75 -9.56
C VAL A 175 -4.83 18.11 -11.04
N ASP A 176 -3.85 18.96 -11.37
CA ASP A 176 -3.56 19.28 -12.78
C ASP A 176 -2.95 18.06 -13.49
N LEU A 177 -3.54 17.66 -14.62
CA LEU A 177 -3.06 16.51 -15.41
C LEU A 177 -1.61 16.69 -15.87
N SER A 178 -1.20 17.93 -16.17
CA SER A 178 0.18 18.22 -16.57
C SER A 178 1.17 18.00 -15.43
N ASP A 179 0.76 18.23 -14.19
CA ASP A 179 1.56 17.91 -13.01
C ASP A 179 1.67 16.39 -12.81
N GLU A 180 0.55 15.66 -12.89
CA GLU A 180 0.54 14.18 -12.79
C GLU A 180 1.44 13.52 -13.85
N LEU A 181 1.29 13.93 -15.11
CA LEU A 181 2.11 13.45 -16.22
C LEU A 181 3.57 13.92 -16.08
N GLY A 182 3.79 15.12 -15.53
CA GLY A 182 5.10 15.64 -15.19
C GLY A 182 5.82 14.69 -14.24
N ILE A 183 5.21 14.38 -13.10
CA ILE A 183 5.74 13.45 -12.09
C ILE A 183 6.04 12.08 -12.69
N LEU A 184 5.13 11.52 -13.48
CA LEU A 184 5.32 10.22 -14.13
C LEU A 184 6.59 10.19 -14.99
N ASN A 185 6.84 11.27 -15.74
CA ASN A 185 7.98 11.37 -16.65
C ASN A 185 9.30 11.78 -15.99
N MET A 186 9.30 12.14 -14.70
CA MET A 186 10.53 12.47 -13.97
C MET A 186 11.42 11.22 -13.81
N ARG A 187 12.69 11.37 -14.17
CA ARG A 187 13.76 10.38 -13.89
C ARG A 187 14.33 10.60 -12.50
#